data_AF-A0A7V9ZBS3-F1
#
_entry.id   AF-A0A7V9ZBS3-F1
#
_cell.length_a   1.000
_cell.length_b   1.000
_cell.length_c   1.000
_cell.angle_alpha   90.00
_cell.angle_beta   90.00
_cell.angle_gamma   90.00
#
_symmetry.space_group_name_H-M   'P 1'
#
loop_
_entity.id
_entity.type
_entity.pdbx_description
1 polymer ?
#
loop_
_entity_poly.entity_id
_entity_poly.type
_entity_poly.pdbx_seq_one_letter_code
_entity_poly.pdbx_strand_id
1 'polypeptide(L)'
;MAKHRRRMAGTKEEVVLRLLRGEDMETVSRESGFALHELKKWLDQYKCAGREALKSHPGIAANLELEQARQLIAKQALELELRKKVKALVLCHD
;
A
#
# COMPACT_ATOMS: atom_id res chain seq x y z
N MET A 1 -4.33 -16.07 27.06
CA MET A 1 -4.46 -14.81 26.30
C MET A 1 -3.89 -15.01 24.90
N ALA A 2 -4.73 -15.35 23.91
CA ALA A 2 -4.27 -15.81 22.60
C ALA A 2 -3.73 -14.67 21.72
N LYS A 3 -2.42 -14.72 21.52
CA LYS A 3 -1.57 -13.79 20.78
C LYS A 3 -2.06 -13.60 19.32
N HIS A 4 -2.77 -12.50 19.05
CA HIS A 4 -3.14 -12.03 17.71
C HIS A 4 -1.91 -11.54 16.92
N ARG A 5 -0.93 -12.44 16.73
CA ARG A 5 0.21 -12.20 15.83
C ARG A 5 -0.32 -12.27 14.41
N ARG A 6 -0.44 -11.12 13.74
CA ARG A 6 -0.30 -10.94 12.28
C ARG A 6 -0.60 -12.22 11.49
N ARG A 7 -1.86 -12.68 11.45
CA ARG A 7 -2.22 -13.77 10.54
C ARG A 7 -2.00 -13.26 9.12
N MET A 8 -1.11 -13.95 8.42
CA MET A 8 -0.45 -13.54 7.18
C MET A 8 -1.47 -13.08 6.14
N ALA A 9 -1.16 -12.01 5.41
CA ALA A 9 -2.01 -11.48 4.36
C ALA A 9 -2.49 -12.58 3.38
N GLY A 10 -1.63 -13.56 3.09
CA GLY A 10 -1.95 -14.71 2.24
C GLY A 10 -3.12 -15.57 2.75
N THR A 11 -3.24 -15.81 4.05
CA THR A 11 -4.38 -16.58 4.60
C THR A 11 -5.69 -15.83 4.45
N LYS A 12 -5.67 -14.50 4.60
CA LYS A 12 -6.87 -13.66 4.40
C LYS A 12 -7.25 -13.61 2.93
N GLU A 13 -6.27 -13.51 2.05
CA GLU A 13 -6.47 -13.52 0.60
C GLU A 13 -7.07 -14.85 0.14
N GLU A 14 -6.51 -15.99 0.57
CA GLU A 14 -7.03 -17.32 0.25
C GLU A 14 -8.50 -17.47 0.65
N VAL A 15 -8.84 -17.07 1.88
CA VAL A 15 -10.21 -17.09 2.39
C VAL A 15 -11.15 -16.21 1.55
N VAL A 16 -10.72 -15.01 1.16
CA VAL A 16 -11.52 -14.14 0.30
C VAL A 16 -11.70 -14.72 -1.11
N LEU A 17 -10.67 -15.35 -1.67
CA LEU A 17 -10.73 -16.01 -2.98
C LEU A 17 -11.69 -17.21 -2.97
N ARG A 18 -11.72 -17.99 -1.88
CA ARG A 18 -12.72 -19.06 -1.67
C ARG A 18 -14.15 -18.51 -1.72
N LEU A 19 -14.42 -17.42 -1.01
CA LEU A 19 -15.74 -16.77 -1.02
C LEU A 19 -16.11 -16.21 -2.40
N LEU A 20 -15.14 -15.69 -3.16
CA LEU A 20 -15.37 -15.21 -4.53
C LEU A 20 -15.65 -16.34 -5.53
N ARG A 21 -15.15 -17.56 -5.27
CA ARG A 21 -15.48 -18.76 -6.06
C ARG A 21 -16.88 -19.31 -5.77
N GLY A 22 -17.60 -18.75 -4.80
CA GLY A 22 -18.97 -19.15 -4.46
C GLY A 22 -19.06 -20.14 -3.31
N GLU A 23 -17.99 -20.35 -2.55
CA GLU A 23 -18.04 -21.17 -1.33
C GLU A 23 -18.90 -20.49 -0.26
N ASP A 24 -19.63 -21.30 0.52
CA ASP A 24 -20.50 -20.80 1.58
C ASP A 24 -19.72 -20.15 2.73
N MET A 25 -20.24 -19.03 3.23
CA MET A 25 -19.54 -18.22 4.24
C MET A 25 -19.49 -18.91 5.61
N GLU A 26 -20.48 -19.72 5.97
CA GLU A 26 -20.45 -20.51 7.21
C GLU A 26 -19.43 -21.63 7.13
N THR A 27 -19.37 -22.33 5.99
CA THR A 27 -18.35 -23.35 5.74
C THR A 27 -16.94 -22.77 5.84
N VAL A 28 -16.68 -21.65 5.14
CA VAL A 28 -15.38 -20.98 5.18
C VAL A 28 -15.04 -20.50 6.60
N SER A 29 -16.02 -19.96 7.35
CA SER A 29 -15.83 -19.54 8.74
C SER A 29 -15.41 -20.68 9.67
N ARG A 30 -16.07 -21.84 9.55
CA ARG A 30 -15.76 -23.03 10.35
C ARG A 30 -14.37 -23.57 10.07
N GLU A 31 -13.96 -23.59 8.80
CA GLU A 31 -12.65 -24.11 8.40
C GLU A 31 -11.50 -23.14 8.70
N SER A 32 -11.70 -21.84 8.49
CA SER A 32 -10.65 -20.83 8.71
C SER A 32 -10.56 -20.36 10.17
N GLY A 33 -11.62 -20.57 10.95
CA GLY A 33 -11.77 -20.08 12.32
C GLY A 33 -11.92 -18.57 12.43
N PHE A 34 -12.37 -17.90 11.36
CA PHE A 34 -12.64 -16.45 11.35
C PHE A 34 -14.13 -16.20 11.51
N ALA A 35 -14.52 -15.12 12.18
CA ALA A 35 -15.93 -14.83 12.38
C ALA A 35 -16.61 -14.38 11.07
N LEU A 36 -17.88 -14.72 10.88
CA LEU A 36 -18.66 -14.35 9.69
C LEU A 36 -18.61 -12.86 9.37
N HIS A 37 -18.67 -12.00 10.39
CA HIS A 37 -18.61 -10.55 10.20
C HIS A 37 -17.24 -10.07 9.70
N GLU A 38 -16.14 -10.73 10.08
CA GLU A 38 -14.80 -10.44 9.56
C GLU A 38 -14.67 -10.87 8.11
N LEU A 39 -15.17 -12.06 7.78
CA LEU A 39 -15.18 -12.59 6.41
C LEU A 39 -15.97 -11.68 5.47
N LYS A 40 -17.17 -11.28 5.90
CA LYS A 40 -18.03 -10.35 5.15
C LYS A 40 -17.33 -9.02 4.94
N LYS A 41 -16.70 -8.47 5.98
CA LYS A 41 -15.94 -7.22 5.90
C LYS A 41 -14.78 -7.33 4.89
N TRP A 42 -14.00 -8.41 4.90
CA TRP A 42 -12.90 -8.58 3.96
C TRP A 42 -13.38 -8.78 2.52
N LEU A 43 -14.46 -9.55 2.32
CA LEU A 43 -15.07 -9.72 1.00
C LEU A 43 -15.55 -8.38 0.42
N ASP A 44 -16.21 -7.55 1.23
CA ASP A 44 -16.70 -6.25 0.79
C ASP A 44 -15.55 -5.27 0.51
N GLN A 45 -14.50 -5.27 1.35
CA GLN A 45 -13.28 -4.50 1.12
C GLN A 45 -12.56 -4.91 -0.16
N TYR A 46 -12.41 -6.21 -0.41
CA TYR A 46 -11.78 -6.74 -1.62
C TYR A 46 -12.57 -6.39 -2.87
N LYS A 47 -13.91 -6.52 -2.83
CA LYS A 47 -14.79 -6.11 -3.94
C LYS A 47 -14.73 -4.61 -4.20
N CYS A 48 -14.63 -3.79 -3.17
CA CYS A 48 -14.49 -2.35 -3.30
C CYS A 48 -13.15 -1.99 -3.96
N ALA A 49 -12.04 -2.48 -3.41
CA ALA A 49 -10.70 -2.27 -3.94
C ALA A 49 -10.56 -2.79 -5.38
N GLY A 50 -11.13 -3.98 -5.68
CA GLY A 50 -11.13 -4.54 -7.03
C GLY A 50 -11.90 -3.69 -8.04
N ARG A 51 -13.07 -3.15 -7.67
CA ARG A 51 -13.81 -2.22 -8.54
C ARG A 51 -13.05 -0.93 -8.78
N GLU A 52 -12.45 -0.36 -7.74
CA GLU A 52 -11.64 0.85 -7.90
C GLU A 52 -10.41 0.59 -8.78
N ALA A 53 -9.73 -0.55 -8.60
CA ALA A 53 -8.62 -0.98 -9.45
C ALA A 53 -9.01 -1.21 -10.92
N LEU A 54 -10.26 -1.57 -11.21
CA LEU A 54 -10.77 -1.69 -12.59
C LEU A 54 -11.18 -0.34 -13.19
N LYS A 55 -11.72 0.58 -12.40
CA LYS A 55 -12.15 1.92 -12.85
C LYS A 55 -10.98 2.84 -13.13
N SER A 56 -9.96 2.74 -12.31
CA SER A 56 -8.78 3.57 -12.46
C SER A 56 -7.71 2.77 -13.20
N HIS A 57 -6.93 3.44 -14.05
CA HIS A 57 -5.62 2.96 -14.47
C HIS A 57 -4.62 3.63 -13.51
N PRO A 58 -4.50 3.16 -12.25
CA PRO A 58 -4.21 4.04 -11.10
C PRO A 58 -2.75 3.95 -10.66
N GLY A 59 -2.12 2.78 -10.85
CA GLY A 59 -0.75 2.51 -10.44
C GLY A 59 0.31 3.16 -11.31
N ILE A 60 -0.05 3.69 -12.49
CA ILE A 60 0.88 4.42 -13.34
C ILE A 60 0.82 5.91 -13.04
N ALA A 61 -0.37 6.51 -12.93
CA ALA A 61 -0.50 7.96 -12.70
C ALA A 61 -0.01 8.39 -11.30
N ALA A 62 -0.43 7.71 -10.23
CA ALA A 62 -0.02 8.06 -8.87
C ALA A 62 1.48 7.78 -8.62
N ASN A 63 2.03 6.72 -9.22
CA ASN A 63 3.47 6.46 -9.15
C ASN A 63 4.26 7.47 -9.98
N LEU A 64 3.74 7.92 -11.12
CA LEU A 64 4.40 8.92 -11.95
C LEU A 64 4.50 10.26 -11.23
N GLU A 65 3.41 10.72 -10.60
CA GLU A 65 3.41 11.97 -9.82
C GLU A 65 4.34 11.87 -8.61
N LEU A 66 4.32 10.73 -7.90
CA LEU A 66 5.24 10.47 -6.79
C LEU A 66 6.70 10.46 -7.23
N GLU A 67 7.00 9.85 -8.38
CA GLU A 67 8.35 9.78 -8.93
C GLU A 67 8.83 11.15 -9.41
N GLN A 68 7.96 11.93 -10.06
CA GLN A 68 8.24 13.32 -10.43
C GLN A 68 8.53 14.18 -9.21
N ALA A 69 7.74 14.06 -8.15
CA ALA A 69 7.95 14.77 -6.90
C ALA A 69 9.30 14.39 -6.25
N ARG A 70 9.65 13.09 -6.22
CA ARG A 70 10.95 12.62 -5.72
C ARG A 70 12.12 13.20 -6.52
N GLN A 71 12.03 13.23 -7.84
CA GLN A 71 13.06 13.80 -8.72
C GLN A 71 13.26 15.30 -8.46
N LEU A 72 12.17 16.06 -8.31
CA LEU A 72 12.24 17.49 -7.99
C LEU A 72 12.91 17.74 -6.62
N ILE A 73 12.54 16.96 -5.60
CA ILE A 73 13.16 17.05 -4.27
C ILE A 73 14.66 16.74 -4.33
N ALA A 74 15.06 15.68 -5.05
CA ALA A 74 16.47 15.33 -5.20
C ALA A 74 17.28 16.44 -5.90
N LYS A 75 16.72 17.03 -6.96
CA LYS A 75 17.32 18.17 -7.65
C LYS A 75 17.50 19.37 -6.72
N GLN A 76 16.45 19.74 -5.99
CA GLN A 76 16.49 20.87 -5.05
C GLN A 76 17.50 20.64 -3.91
N ALA A 77 17.59 19.41 -3.39
CA ALA A 77 18.58 19.05 -2.37
C ALA A 77 20.02 19.23 -2.90
N LEU A 78 20.28 18.80 -4.13
CA LEU A 78 21.59 19.01 -4.78
C LEU A 78 21.91 20.49 -4.98
N GLU A 79 20.94 21.28 -5.44
CA GLU A 79 21.11 22.74 -5.61
C GLU A 79 21.43 23.43 -4.28
N LEU A 80 20.78 23.02 -3.18
CA LEU A 80 21.07 23.53 -1.85
C LEU A 80 22.47 23.16 -1.37
N GLU A 81 22.89 21.91 -1.57
CA GLU A 81 24.26 21.44 -1.28
C GLU A 81 25.31 22.28 -2.03
N LEU A 82 25.11 22.49 -3.33
CA LEU A 82 26.02 23.29 -4.16
C LEU A 82 26.08 24.74 -3.68
N ARG A 83 24.94 25.37 -3.40
CA ARG A 83 24.89 26.75 -2.88
C ARG A 83 25.67 26.89 -1.56
N LYS A 84 25.53 25.91 -0.65
CA LYS A 84 26.29 25.90 0.61
C LYS A 84 27.80 25.82 0.38
N LYS A 85 28.24 24.94 -0.52
CA LYS A 85 29.67 24.78 -0.86
C LYS A 85 30.25 26.04 -1.49
N VAL A 86 29.54 26.67 -2.44
CA VAL A 86 29.96 27.94 -3.04
C VAL A 86 30.08 29.02 -1.98
N LYS A 87 29.09 29.15 -1.09
CA LYS A 87 29.14 30.12 0.00
C LYS A 87 30.34 29.89 0.94
N ALA A 88 30.64 28.63 1.26
CA ALA A 88 31.80 28.29 2.10
C ALA A 88 33.12 28.64 1.40
N LEU A 89 33.24 28.38 0.10
CA LEU A 89 34.44 28.75 -0.67
C LEU A 89 34.65 30.27 -0.74
N VAL A 90 33.57 31.03 -0.92
CA VAL A 90 33.64 32.51 -0.92
C VAL A 90 34.05 33.04 0.45
N LEU A 91 33.49 32.51 1.54
CA LEU A 91 33.84 32.89 2.91
C LEU A 91 35.25 32.46 3.36
N CYS A 92 35.90 31.53 2.64
CA CYS A 92 37.27 31.12 2.90
C CYS A 92 38.31 31.92 2.08
N HIS A 93 37.87 32.77 1.14
CA HIS A 93 38.76 33.57 0.29
C HIS A 93 38.87 35.04 0.76
N ASP A 94 38.01 35.48 1.67
CA ASP A 94 38.14 36.75 2.43
C ASP A 94 38.89 36.53 3.75
#